data_AF-A0A414P9L8-F1
#
_entry.id   AF-A0A414P9L8-F1
#
_cell.length_a   1.000
_cell.length_b   1.000
_cell.length_c   1.000
_cell.angle_alpha   90.00
_cell.angle_beta   90.00
_cell.angle_gamma   90.00
#
_symmetry.space_group_name_H-M   'P 1'
#
loop_
_entity.id
_entity.type
_entity.pdbx_description
1 polymer ?
#
loop_
_entity_poly.entity_id
_entity_poly.type
_entity_poly.pdbx_seq_one_letter_code
_entity_poly.pdbx_strand_id
1 'polypeptide(L)'
;MENEILNSLLKRPGLDAQVELLEDMIRDSMDEIRALLNYEKEEPLPEGVAPIVKELTLIRFNRDGTEGIQSESQSSGGSTTYSDELPDRIKRILRKYRRLPR
;
A
#
# COMPACT_ATOMS: atom_id res chain seq x y z
N MET A 1 1.60 13.59 -5.96
CA MET A 1 1.43 12.16 -5.65
C MET A 1 0.78 11.91 -4.29
N GLU A 2 1.44 12.15 -3.14
CA GLU A 2 0.88 11.81 -1.80
C GLU A 2 -0.55 12.35 -1.58
N ASN A 3 -0.72 13.67 -1.72
CA ASN A 3 -2.04 14.33 -1.56
C ASN A 3 -3.09 13.79 -2.55
N GLU A 4 -2.69 13.40 -3.76
CA GLU A 4 -3.62 12.85 -4.76
C GLU A 4 -4.07 11.45 -4.36
N ILE A 5 -3.16 10.62 -3.85
CA ILE A 5 -3.45 9.29 -3.33
C ILE A 5 -4.38 9.41 -2.12
N LEU A 6 -4.05 10.27 -1.16
CA LEU A 6 -4.86 10.52 0.03
C LEU A 6 -6.28 10.96 -0.35
N ASN A 7 -6.42 12.00 -1.17
CA ASN A 7 -7.73 12.46 -1.66
C ASN A 7 -8.51 11.36 -2.40
N SER A 8 -7.81 10.45 -3.08
CA SER A 8 -8.41 9.32 -3.78
C SER A 8 -8.83 8.17 -2.84
N LEU A 9 -8.19 8.06 -1.67
CA LEU A 9 -8.54 7.11 -0.61
C LEU A 9 -9.71 7.62 0.24
N LEU A 10 -9.72 8.91 0.60
CA LEU A 10 -10.78 9.55 1.40
C LEU A 10 -12.16 9.57 0.71
N LYS A 11 -12.22 9.30 -0.61
CA LYS A 11 -13.48 9.07 -1.33
C LYS A 11 -14.16 7.75 -0.94
N ARG A 12 -13.46 6.84 -0.27
CA ARG A 12 -13.99 5.55 0.17
C ARG A 12 -14.61 5.70 1.56
N PRO A 13 -15.82 5.16 1.80
CA PRO A 13 -16.44 5.21 3.12
C PRO A 13 -15.58 4.54 4.19
N GLY A 14 -15.48 5.13 5.38
CA GLY A 14 -14.81 4.56 6.56
C GLY A 14 -13.31 4.83 6.68
N LEU A 15 -12.73 5.54 5.70
CA LEU A 15 -11.32 5.92 5.67
C LEU A 15 -11.08 7.39 6.10
N ASP A 16 -12.14 8.20 6.11
CA ASP A 16 -12.14 9.62 6.45
C ASP A 16 -11.81 9.92 7.92
N ALA A 17 -12.08 8.96 8.82
CA ALA A 17 -11.74 9.07 10.23
C ALA A 17 -10.26 8.80 10.56
N GLN A 18 -9.47 8.30 9.58
CA GLN A 18 -8.12 7.79 9.81
C GLN A 18 -7.07 8.51 8.93
N VAL A 19 -7.25 9.81 8.71
CA VAL A 19 -6.39 10.61 7.80
C VAL A 19 -4.91 10.52 8.18
N GLU A 20 -4.56 10.75 9.44
CA GLU A 20 -3.16 10.72 9.90
C GLU A 20 -2.52 9.34 9.68
N LEU A 21 -3.25 8.26 9.97
CA LEU A 21 -2.80 6.89 9.73
C LEU A 21 -2.59 6.63 8.23
N LEU A 22 -3.51 7.10 7.38
CA LEU A 22 -3.39 6.94 5.93
C LEU A 22 -2.19 7.71 5.37
N GLU A 23 -1.91 8.91 5.88
CA GLU A 23 -0.72 9.67 5.49
C GLU A 23 0.57 8.90 5.81
N ASP A 24 0.65 8.32 7.00
CA ASP A 24 1.79 7.50 7.43
C ASP A 24 1.94 6.25 6.55
N MET A 25 0.86 5.50 6.36
CA MET A 25 0.84 4.31 5.50
C MET A 25 1.17 4.62 4.03
N ILE A 26 0.78 5.79 3.51
CA ILE A 26 1.15 6.24 2.16
C ILE A 26 2.66 6.46 2.09
N ARG A 27 3.27 7.10 3.09
CA ARG A 27 4.72 7.34 3.14
C ARG A 27 5.49 6.03 3.18
N ASP A 28 5.08 5.10 4.04
CA ASP A 28 5.66 3.76 4.11
C ASP A 28 5.54 3.01 2.79
N SER A 29 4.36 3.09 2.16
CA SER A 29 4.12 2.47 0.85
C SER A 29 5.01 3.08 -0.24
N MET A 30 5.27 4.39 -0.20
CA MET A 30 6.18 5.05 -1.13
C MET A 30 7.62 4.64 -0.91
N ASP A 31 8.08 4.54 0.34
CA ASP A 31 9.44 4.13 0.67
C ASP A 31 9.71 2.68 0.26
N GLU A 32 8.76 1.78 0.46
CA GLU A 32 8.86 0.41 -0.04
C GLU A 32 8.96 0.38 -1.57
N ILE A 33 8.14 1.18 -2.27
CA ILE A 33 8.17 1.25 -3.73
C ILE A 33 9.50 1.85 -4.23
N ARG A 34 10.08 2.83 -3.54
CA ARG A 34 11.42 3.34 -3.85
C ARG A 34 12.46 2.23 -3.75
N ALA A 35 12.46 1.47 -2.67
CA ALA A 35 13.37 0.35 -2.48
C ALA A 35 13.21 -0.71 -3.59
N LEU A 36 11.98 -1.09 -3.93
CA LEU A 36 11.68 -2.06 -4.98
C LEU A 36 12.14 -1.62 -6.38
N LEU A 37 12.13 -0.30 -6.63
CA LEU A 37 12.48 0.29 -7.92
C LEU A 37 13.95 0.73 -8.02
N ASN A 38 14.74 0.59 -6.95
CA ASN A 38 16.11 1.10 -6.83
C ASN A 38 16.18 2.64 -6.99
N TYR A 39 15.28 3.34 -6.30
CA TYR A 39 15.29 4.80 -6.15
C TYR A 39 15.88 5.17 -4.80
N GLU A 40 16.52 6.33 -4.72
CA GLU A 40 17.05 6.84 -3.45
C GLU A 40 15.91 7.27 -2.52
N LYS A 41 16.22 7.37 -1.21
CA LYS A 41 15.27 7.92 -0.23
C LYS A 41 14.84 9.31 -0.65
N GLU A 42 13.55 9.62 -0.48
CA GLU A 42 12.93 10.92 -0.84
C GLU A 42 12.97 11.25 -2.35
N GLU A 43 13.55 10.40 -3.20
CA GLU A 43 13.55 10.62 -4.64
C GLU A 43 12.10 10.60 -5.18
N PRO A 44 11.72 11.53 -6.08
CA PRO A 44 10.39 11.53 -6.69
C PRO A 44 10.14 10.26 -7.50
N LEU A 45 9.06 9.56 -7.16
CA LEU A 45 8.59 8.40 -7.89
C LEU A 45 7.82 8.81 -9.17
N PRO A 46 7.88 8.02 -10.27
CA PRO A 46 7.10 8.28 -11.48
C PRO A 46 5.58 8.24 -11.23
N GLU A 47 4.80 9.14 -11.83
CA GLU A 47 3.34 9.16 -11.66
C GLU A 47 2.65 7.82 -11.94
N GLY A 48 3.18 7.04 -12.89
CA GLY A 48 2.65 5.74 -13.25
C GLY A 48 2.69 4.68 -12.14
N VAL A 49 3.41 4.92 -11.03
CA VAL A 49 3.42 4.03 -9.86
C VAL A 49 2.38 4.42 -8.80
N ALA A 50 1.73 5.58 -8.91
CA ALA A 50 0.73 6.04 -7.94
C ALA A 50 -0.42 5.04 -7.70
N PRO A 51 -0.96 4.33 -8.71
CA PRO A 51 -1.96 3.29 -8.48
C PRO A 51 -1.45 2.13 -7.61
N ILE A 52 -0.15 1.81 -7.72
CA ILE A 52 0.48 0.73 -6.97
C ILE A 52 0.65 1.13 -5.51
N VAL A 53 1.14 2.36 -5.26
CA VAL A 53 1.25 2.91 -3.91
C VAL A 53 -0.12 2.89 -3.24
N LYS A 54 -1.17 3.34 -3.92
CA LYS A 54 -2.56 3.31 -3.41
C LYS A 54 -3.02 1.89 -3.07
N GLU A 55 -2.73 0.92 -3.92
CA GLU A 55 -3.12 -0.48 -3.71
C GLU A 55 -2.37 -1.09 -2.51
N LEU A 56 -1.07 -0.82 -2.38
CA LEU A 56 -0.26 -1.22 -1.24
C LEU A 56 -0.74 -0.61 0.08
N THR A 57 -1.08 0.69 0.09
CA THR A 57 -1.67 1.36 1.25
C THR A 57 -2.99 0.70 1.68
N LEU A 58 -3.86 0.35 0.74
CA LEU A 58 -5.12 -0.35 1.06
C LEU A 58 -4.89 -1.76 1.61
N ILE A 59 -3.90 -2.48 1.10
CA ILE A 59 -3.52 -3.80 1.63
C ILE A 59 -3.08 -3.67 3.08
N ARG A 60 -2.20 -2.70 3.40
CA ARG A 60 -1.73 -2.40 4.75
C ARG A 60 -2.88 -2.03 5.68
N PHE A 61 -3.72 -1.07 5.26
CA PHE A 61 -4.88 -0.64 6.04
C PHE A 61 -5.84 -1.79 6.37
N ASN A 62 -6.16 -2.61 5.37
CA ASN A 62 -7.03 -3.76 5.57
C ASN A 62 -6.40 -4.79 6.51
N ARG A 63 -5.09 -5.02 6.41
CA ARG A 63 -4.36 -5.96 7.27
C ARG A 63 -4.42 -5.51 8.73
N ASP A 64 -4.06 -4.26 9.02
CA ASP A 64 -4.11 -3.69 10.36
C ASP A 64 -5.51 -3.79 10.99
N GLY A 65 -6.56 -3.52 10.19
CA GLY A 65 -7.94 -3.71 10.64
C GLY A 65 -8.30 -5.19 10.90
N THR A 66 -7.81 -6.11 10.08
CA THR A 66 -8.09 -7.55 10.25
C THR A 66 -7.32 -8.21 11.38
N GLU A 67 -6.11 -7.74 11.72
CA GLU A 67 -5.33 -8.29 12.85
C GLU A 67 -6.03 -8.02 14.20
N GLY A 68 -6.73 -6.88 14.32
CA GLY A 68 -7.64 -6.61 15.44
C GLY A 68 -8.83 -7.57 15.48
N ILE A 69 -9.47 -7.82 14.34
CA ILE A 69 -10.63 -8.74 14.24
C ILE A 69 -10.22 -10.20 14.45
N GLN A 70 -9.05 -10.65 13.95
CA GLN A 70 -8.56 -12.01 14.15
C GLN A 70 -8.17 -12.29 15.61
N SER A 71 -7.71 -11.28 16.34
CA SER A 71 -7.51 -11.38 17.80
C SER A 71 -8.84 -11.59 18.55
N GLU A 72 -9.95 -11.06 18.02
CA GLU A 72 -11.30 -11.26 18.57
C GLU A 72 -11.99 -12.54 18.03
N SER A 73 -11.64 -13.03 16.84
CA SER A 73 -12.41 -14.03 16.06
C SER A 73 -11.83 -15.45 16.02
N GLN A 74 -11.01 -15.86 16.99
CA GLN A 74 -10.54 -17.27 17.12
C GLN A 74 -11.66 -18.32 17.32
N SER A 75 -12.94 -17.99 17.10
CA SER A 75 -14.10 -18.86 17.30
C SER A 75 -14.89 -19.26 16.03
N SER A 76 -14.61 -18.74 14.83
CA SER A 76 -15.39 -19.15 13.65
C SER A 76 -14.62 -19.04 12.33
N GLY A 77 -14.42 -20.21 11.71
CA GLY A 77 -13.57 -20.45 10.56
C GLY A 77 -13.92 -19.67 9.30
N GLY A 78 -12.92 -18.98 8.77
CA GLY A 78 -12.93 -18.31 7.48
C GLY A 78 -11.56 -17.70 7.23
N SER A 79 -10.54 -18.52 6.95
CA SER A 79 -9.20 -18.03 6.63
C SER A 79 -9.21 -17.37 5.24
N THR A 80 -9.42 -16.06 5.18
CA THR A 80 -8.98 -15.27 4.02
C THR A 80 -7.47 -15.15 4.08
N THR A 81 -6.76 -16.01 3.36
CA THR A 81 -5.31 -15.90 3.18
C THR A 81 -5.02 -14.68 2.31
N TYR A 82 -4.72 -13.54 2.94
CA TYR A 82 -4.04 -12.45 2.25
C TYR A 82 -2.59 -12.92 2.04
N SER A 83 -2.27 -13.39 0.84
CA SER A 83 -0.90 -13.78 0.51
C SER A 83 0.04 -12.58 0.70
N ASP A 84 1.16 -12.76 1.39
CA ASP A 84 2.19 -11.72 1.61
C ASP A 84 2.87 -11.25 0.30
N GLU A 85 2.59 -11.89 -0.84
CA GLU A 85 3.11 -11.49 -2.14
C GLU A 85 2.24 -10.44 -2.84
N LEU A 86 2.89 -9.37 -3.32
CA LEU A 86 2.29 -8.44 -4.28
C LEU A 86 1.70 -9.21 -5.48
N PRO A 87 0.47 -8.91 -5.92
CA PRO A 87 -0.12 -9.51 -7.11
C PRO A 87 0.79 -9.42 -8.35
N ASP A 88 0.79 -10.46 -9.20
CA ASP A 88 1.65 -10.52 -10.39
C ASP A 88 1.47 -9.35 -11.36
N ARG A 89 0.24 -8.81 -11.42
CA ARG A 89 -0.06 -7.60 -12.17
C ARG A 89 0.75 -6.40 -11.67
N ILE A 90 0.84 -6.22 -10.35
CA ILE A 90 1.62 -5.14 -9.72
C ILE A 90 3.10 -5.33 -10.01
N LYS A 91 3.61 -6.56 -9.79
CA LYS A 91 5.02 -6.90 -10.08
C LYS A 91 5.40 -6.56 -11.53
N ARG A 92 4.50 -6.79 -12.49
CA ARG A 92 4.72 -6.44 -13.90
C ARG A 92 4.84 -4.93 -14.14
N ILE A 93 4.00 -4.12 -13.50
CA ILE A 93 4.06 -2.66 -13.65
C ILE A 93 5.33 -2.12 -12.98
N LEU A 94 5.68 -2.62 -11.79
CA LEU A 94 6.92 -2.23 -11.09
C LEU A 94 8.17 -2.47 -11.94
N ARG A 95 8.25 -3.61 -12.64
CA ARG A 95 9.38 -3.91 -13.53
C ARG A 95 9.62 -2.86 -14.61
N LYS A 96 8.59 -2.14 -15.07
CA LYS A 96 8.74 -1.07 -16.08
C LYS A 96 9.48 0.15 -15.54
N TYR A 97 9.36 0.42 -14.24
CA TYR A 97 9.91 1.60 -13.58
C TYR A 97 11.21 1.31 -12.82
N ARG A 98 11.58 0.03 -12.68
CA ARG A 98 12.75 -0.40 -11.91
C ARG A 98 14.04 0.00 -12.62
N ARG A 99 14.93 0.68 -11.90
CA ARG A 99 16.27 1.04 -12.36
C ARG A 99 17.25 -0.09 -12.10
N LEU A 100 18.40 -0.04 -12.77
CA LEU A 100 19.51 -0.94 -12.40
C LEU A 100 19.92 -0.66 -10.94
N PRO A 101 20.17 -1.72 -10.16
CA PRO A 101 20.72 -1.54 -8.81
C PRO A 101 22.06 -0.80 -8.91
N ARG A 102 22.28 0.13 -7.99
CA ARG A 102 23.54 0.87 -7.87
C ARG A 102 24.53 0.11 -7.01
#